data_AF-A0AAW9AWG9-F1
#
_entry.id   AF-A0AAW9AWG9-F1
#
_cell.length_a   1.000
_cell.length_b   1.000
_cell.length_c   1.000
_cell.angle_alpha   90.00
_cell.angle_beta   90.00
_cell.angle_gamma   90.00
#
_symmetry.space_group_name_H-M   'P 1'
#
loop_
_entity.id
_entity.type
_entity.pdbx_description
1 polymer ?
#
loop_
_entity_poly.entity_id
_entity_poly.type
_entity_poly.pdbx_seq_one_letter_code
_entity_poly.pdbx_strand_id
1 'polypeptide(L)'
;MLSKASVFAFVLLMHFSTLLMSGGLGFKNNMSPEVMVYSTIDVLFSCLIVALILVRFPSFYSHSEEVFKAKYAKFFDDHYILIAFLVLATAYEAYSSIGLIMSGVARHQLLQEYERGGLIYMISSGFFKMLVPAVFYFGASKKVKILSVLGLLFVCAITASRSELKYVINFYIMLMLFASSKNQIARVCIVVSIMVSLAILSTIFLQNRPISDGVEAVWDMARSTFQYRAYSYFLADLSLETANSFYKYLYPFFGYISEAPLRVFFGTPNPIDSSYVGDLHYLGTSPTTGRPYLANVLFPWWSWFVGSFGVLGLIIKAAYSYVLLAITSSQKMLFTTVFLLTFILLGTGGAHPLMTLTHVLSIFTCVLIDITISISNKYKLKG
;
A
#
# COMPACT_ATOMS: atom_id res chain seq x y z
N MET A 1 21.40 10.19 -7.80
CA MET A 1 21.96 9.57 -6.58
C MET A 1 21.28 10.08 -5.33
N LEU A 2 21.18 11.40 -5.13
CA LEU A 2 20.51 11.99 -3.95
C LEU A 2 19.08 11.46 -3.72
N SER A 3 18.27 11.38 -4.77
CA SER A 3 16.87 10.92 -4.69
C SER A 3 16.71 9.46 -4.22
N LYS A 4 17.54 8.55 -4.73
CA LYS A 4 17.52 7.14 -4.32
C LYS A 4 17.89 6.99 -2.84
N ALA A 5 18.93 7.69 -2.40
CA ALA A 5 19.35 7.69 -0.99
C ALA A 5 18.25 8.25 -0.07
N SER A 6 17.53 9.28 -0.51
CA SER A 6 16.39 9.82 0.23
C SER A 6 15.26 8.80 0.45
N VAL A 7 15.03 7.89 -0.51
CA VAL A 7 14.03 6.81 -0.34
C VAL A 7 14.45 5.85 0.77
N PHE A 8 15.69 5.38 0.76
CA PHE A 8 16.19 4.49 1.81
C PHE A 8 16.21 5.17 3.18
N ALA A 9 16.64 6.44 3.24
CA ALA A 9 16.60 7.23 4.46
C ALA A 9 15.16 7.40 4.98
N PHE A 10 14.19 7.65 4.09
CA PHE A 10 12.78 7.73 4.45
C PHE A 10 12.24 6.40 4.98
N VAL A 11 12.60 5.27 4.35
CA VAL A 11 12.19 3.92 4.81
C VAL A 11 12.71 3.64 6.21
N LEU A 12 14.00 3.91 6.46
CA LEU A 12 14.63 3.73 7.77
C LEU A 12 14.01 4.68 8.81
N LEU A 13 13.81 5.95 8.46
CA LEU A 13 13.11 6.91 9.32
C LEU A 13 11.72 6.41 9.69
N MET A 14 10.94 5.93 8.72
CA MET A 14 9.61 5.38 8.97
C MET A 14 9.66 4.18 9.92
N HIS A 15 10.63 3.27 9.76
CA HIS A 15 10.81 2.12 10.63
C HIS A 15 11.15 2.54 12.07
N PHE A 16 12.20 3.34 12.25
CA PHE A 16 12.66 3.76 13.57
C PHE A 16 11.66 4.67 14.27
N SER A 17 11.00 5.59 13.56
CA SER A 17 9.90 6.38 14.13
C SER A 17 8.74 5.50 14.58
N THR A 18 8.43 4.41 13.88
CA THR A 18 7.41 3.45 14.31
C THR A 18 7.84 2.74 15.60
N LEU A 19 9.09 2.27 15.68
CA LEU A 19 9.62 1.64 16.90
C LEU A 19 9.60 2.62 18.09
N LEU A 20 10.04 3.86 17.91
CA LEU A 20 10.01 4.89 18.94
C LEU A 20 8.57 5.18 19.43
N MET A 21 7.62 5.26 18.50
CA MET A 21 6.20 5.50 18.80
C MET A 21 5.48 4.27 19.36
N SER A 22 6.01 3.07 19.15
CA SER A 22 5.51 1.84 19.78
C SER A 22 5.87 1.73 21.26
N GLY A 23 6.85 2.52 21.74
CA GLY A 23 7.24 2.61 23.15
C GLY A 23 6.60 3.81 23.86
N GLY A 24 7.42 4.54 24.63
CA GLY A 24 6.97 5.54 25.61
C GLY A 24 6.14 6.72 25.09
N LEU A 25 6.09 6.98 23.78
CA LEU A 25 5.35 8.10 23.17
C LEU A 25 3.97 7.69 22.60
N GLY A 26 3.65 6.40 22.54
CA GLY A 26 2.40 5.91 21.98
C GLY A 26 1.77 4.81 22.82
N PHE A 27 1.84 3.59 22.30
CA PHE A 27 1.15 2.43 22.83
C PHE A 27 1.96 1.83 23.99
N LYS A 28 1.57 2.06 25.25
CA LYS A 28 2.36 1.74 26.46
C LYS A 28 2.66 0.23 26.71
N ASN A 29 2.37 -0.66 25.77
CA ASN A 29 2.79 -2.06 25.91
C ASN A 29 4.19 -2.24 25.34
N ASN A 30 5.02 -2.97 26.07
CA ASN A 30 6.34 -3.34 25.59
C ASN A 30 6.20 -4.34 24.45
N MET A 31 6.78 -4.03 23.30
CA MET A 31 6.95 -4.97 22.20
C MET A 31 7.99 -6.02 22.59
N SER A 32 7.79 -7.27 22.14
CA SER A 32 8.79 -8.30 22.36
C SER A 32 10.12 -7.92 21.68
N PRO A 33 11.27 -8.12 22.35
CA PRO A 33 12.58 -7.83 21.76
C PRO A 33 12.81 -8.57 20.43
N GLU A 34 12.26 -9.77 20.31
CA GLU A 34 12.34 -10.61 19.12
C GLU A 34 11.67 -9.94 17.91
N VAL A 35 10.44 -9.41 18.06
CA VAL A 35 9.74 -8.69 16.99
C VAL A 35 10.52 -7.44 16.57
N MET A 36 11.12 -6.71 17.52
CA MET A 36 11.96 -5.55 17.20
C MET A 36 13.19 -5.94 16.37
N VAL A 37 13.87 -7.03 16.75
CA VAL A 37 15.05 -7.54 16.04
C VAL A 37 14.67 -8.04 14.66
N TYR A 38 13.66 -8.91 14.54
CA TYR A 38 13.22 -9.47 13.26
C TYR A 38 12.74 -8.40 12.29
N SER A 39 11.92 -7.45 12.75
CA SER A 39 11.46 -6.35 11.90
C SER A 39 12.60 -5.43 11.43
N THR A 40 13.62 -5.22 12.27
CA THR A 40 14.80 -4.42 11.89
C THR A 40 15.67 -5.14 10.87
N ILE A 41 15.95 -6.43 11.08
CA ILE A 41 16.69 -7.25 10.11
C ILE A 41 15.95 -7.29 8.77
N ASP A 42 14.63 -7.47 8.81
CA ASP A 42 13.79 -7.52 7.62
C ASP A 42 13.83 -6.22 6.79
N VAL A 43 13.77 -5.06 7.45
CA VAL A 43 13.89 -3.76 6.77
C VAL A 43 15.28 -3.59 6.15
N LEU A 44 16.34 -4.00 6.85
CA LEU A 44 17.70 -3.95 6.31
C LEU A 44 17.88 -4.87 5.09
N PHE A 45 17.36 -6.10 5.14
CA PHE A 45 17.34 -6.99 3.98
C PHE A 45 16.51 -6.42 2.83
N SER A 46 15.35 -5.85 3.11
CA SER A 46 14.52 -5.22 2.08
C SER A 46 15.26 -4.07 1.38
N CYS A 47 15.97 -3.22 2.14
CA CYS A 47 16.84 -2.18 1.59
C CYS A 47 17.98 -2.76 0.74
N LEU A 48 18.66 -3.80 1.24
CA LEU A 48 19.75 -4.48 0.53
C LEU A 48 19.27 -5.08 -0.80
N ILE A 49 18.15 -5.82 -0.79
CA ILE A 49 17.59 -6.44 -1.98
C ILE A 49 17.23 -5.39 -3.03
N VAL A 50 16.61 -4.29 -2.63
CA VAL A 50 16.30 -3.20 -3.57
C VAL A 50 17.58 -2.57 -4.11
N ALA A 51 18.60 -2.35 -3.28
CA ALA A 51 19.89 -1.86 -3.75
C ALA A 51 20.53 -2.80 -4.80
N LEU A 52 20.50 -4.11 -4.57
CA LEU A 52 20.98 -5.12 -5.52
C LEU A 52 20.21 -5.07 -6.84
N ILE A 53 18.87 -4.95 -6.79
CA ILE A 53 18.02 -4.85 -7.98
C ILE A 53 18.33 -3.57 -8.78
N LEU A 54 18.53 -2.44 -8.10
CA LEU A 54 18.90 -1.17 -8.75
C LEU A 54 20.24 -1.27 -9.48
N VAL A 55 21.20 -2.02 -8.93
CA VAL A 55 22.51 -2.29 -9.54
C VAL A 55 22.41 -3.30 -10.69
N ARG A 56 21.55 -4.33 -10.55
CA ARG A 56 21.39 -5.40 -11.55
C ARG A 56 20.66 -4.94 -12.81
N PHE A 57 19.68 -4.06 -12.67
CA PHE A 57 18.81 -3.57 -13.75
C PHE A 57 18.90 -2.04 -13.95
N PRO A 58 20.09 -1.45 -14.09
CA PRO A 58 20.26 0.00 -14.06
C PRO A 58 19.50 0.68 -15.19
N SER A 59 19.43 0.04 -16.37
CA SER A 59 18.74 0.57 -17.56
C SER A 59 17.23 0.74 -17.36
N PHE A 60 16.59 -0.16 -16.63
CA PHE A 60 15.16 -0.08 -16.34
C PHE A 60 14.85 1.14 -15.45
N TYR A 61 15.64 1.34 -14.40
CA TYR A 61 15.46 2.46 -13.47
C TYR A 61 15.96 3.79 -14.03
N SER A 62 16.95 3.80 -14.93
CA SER A 62 17.51 5.04 -15.49
C SER A 62 16.72 5.59 -16.68
N HIS A 63 16.08 4.74 -17.48
CA HIS A 63 15.34 5.14 -18.69
C HIS A 63 13.81 5.07 -18.51
N SER A 64 13.34 4.84 -17.28
CA SER A 64 11.91 4.69 -16.97
C SER A 64 11.06 5.91 -17.35
N GLU A 65 11.62 7.13 -17.27
CA GLU A 65 10.89 8.35 -17.64
C GLU A 65 10.59 8.38 -19.14
N GLU A 66 11.57 8.05 -19.97
CA GLU A 66 11.42 7.98 -21.43
C GLU A 66 10.46 6.85 -21.82
N VAL A 67 10.63 5.66 -21.22
CA VAL A 67 9.75 4.52 -21.45
C VAL A 67 8.32 4.84 -21.03
N PHE A 68 8.12 5.52 -19.89
CA PHE A 68 6.78 5.91 -19.45
C PHE A 68 6.15 6.88 -20.44
N LYS A 69 6.83 7.96 -20.79
CA LYS A 69 6.29 8.97 -21.72
C LYS A 69 5.95 8.37 -23.07
N ALA A 70 6.84 7.53 -23.61
CA ALA A 70 6.66 6.91 -24.92
C ALA A 70 5.54 5.85 -24.95
N LYS A 71 5.40 5.06 -23.89
CA LYS A 71 4.50 3.89 -23.85
C LYS A 71 3.25 4.12 -23.00
N TYR A 72 3.45 4.44 -21.73
CA TYR A 72 2.38 4.49 -20.74
C TYR A 72 1.54 5.75 -20.85
N ALA A 73 2.18 6.92 -20.90
CA ALA A 73 1.46 8.20 -21.03
C ALA A 73 0.65 8.23 -22.34
N LYS A 74 1.28 7.83 -23.45
CA LYS A 74 0.60 7.69 -24.74
C LYS A 74 -0.58 6.71 -24.67
N PHE A 75 -0.40 5.54 -24.04
CA PHE A 75 -1.50 4.58 -23.89
C PHE A 75 -2.70 5.19 -23.14
N PHE A 76 -2.46 5.85 -22.00
CA PHE A 76 -3.54 6.47 -21.23
C PHE A 76 -4.18 7.66 -21.96
N ASP A 77 -3.39 8.42 -22.72
CA ASP A 77 -3.90 9.52 -23.55
C ASP A 77 -4.77 8.98 -24.70
N ASP A 78 -4.33 7.92 -25.39
CA ASP A 78 -5.08 7.26 -26.46
C ASP A 78 -6.39 6.62 -25.95
N HIS A 79 -6.41 6.15 -24.70
CA HIS A 79 -7.53 5.43 -24.09
C HIS A 79 -8.22 6.22 -22.96
N TYR A 80 -8.19 7.55 -23.01
CA TYR A 80 -8.74 8.39 -21.94
C TYR A 80 -10.25 8.17 -21.72
N ILE A 81 -10.99 7.70 -22.73
CA ILE A 81 -12.42 7.36 -22.63
C ILE A 81 -12.64 6.22 -21.64
N LEU A 82 -11.75 5.22 -21.62
CA LEU A 82 -11.83 4.11 -20.65
C LEU A 82 -11.60 4.62 -19.22
N ILE A 83 -10.66 5.56 -19.05
CA ILE A 83 -10.45 6.23 -17.75
C ILE A 83 -11.70 7.01 -17.36
N ALA A 84 -12.30 7.76 -18.29
CA ALA A 84 -13.53 8.53 -18.03
C ALA A 84 -14.70 7.62 -17.62
N PHE A 85 -14.89 6.48 -18.30
CA PHE A 85 -15.90 5.49 -17.92
C PHE A 85 -15.65 4.95 -16.50
N LEU A 86 -14.41 4.61 -16.17
CA LEU A 86 -14.06 4.16 -14.82
C LEU A 86 -14.29 5.26 -13.77
N VAL A 87 -14.01 6.53 -14.09
CA VAL A 87 -14.31 7.68 -13.23
C VAL A 87 -15.82 7.78 -13.00
N LEU A 88 -16.65 7.65 -14.03
CA LEU A 88 -18.11 7.69 -13.89
C LEU A 88 -18.65 6.55 -13.03
N ALA A 89 -18.16 5.32 -13.23
CA ALA A 89 -18.52 4.18 -12.39
C ALA A 89 -18.13 4.42 -10.92
N THR A 90 -16.94 4.97 -10.69
CA THR A 90 -16.46 5.30 -9.33
C THR A 90 -17.28 6.46 -8.72
N ALA A 91 -17.68 7.44 -9.53
CA ALA A 91 -18.51 8.56 -9.11
C ALA A 91 -19.90 8.10 -8.66
N TYR A 92 -20.48 7.12 -9.36
CA TYR A 92 -21.76 6.52 -8.98
C TYR A 92 -21.69 5.84 -7.59
N GLU A 93 -20.65 5.04 -7.34
CA GLU A 93 -20.42 4.43 -6.02
C GLU A 93 -20.17 5.48 -4.93
N ALA A 94 -19.40 6.52 -5.26
CA ALA A 94 -19.12 7.62 -4.35
C ALA A 94 -20.40 8.39 -4.00
N TYR A 95 -21.25 8.69 -4.98
CA TYR A 95 -22.54 9.34 -4.76
C TYR A 95 -23.42 8.56 -3.77
N SER A 96 -23.52 7.23 -3.98
CA SER A 96 -24.29 6.38 -3.07
C SER A 96 -23.70 6.36 -1.66
N SER A 97 -22.38 6.30 -1.54
CA SER A 97 -21.68 6.31 -0.24
C SER A 97 -21.82 7.66 0.48
N ILE A 98 -21.73 8.77 -0.24
CA ILE A 98 -21.91 10.13 0.32
C ILE A 98 -23.33 10.29 0.87
N GLY A 99 -24.35 9.80 0.16
CA GLY A 99 -25.73 9.82 0.67
C GLY A 99 -25.87 9.12 2.02
N LEU A 100 -25.23 7.96 2.18
CA LEU A 100 -25.19 7.22 3.44
C LEU A 100 -24.40 7.93 4.54
N ILE A 101 -23.25 8.52 4.20
CA ILE A 101 -22.44 9.31 5.13
C ILE A 101 -23.25 10.51 5.65
N MET A 102 -23.95 11.21 4.75
CA MET A 102 -24.81 12.34 5.12
C MET A 102 -26.00 11.93 5.98
N SER A 103 -26.49 10.69 5.86
CA SER A 103 -27.48 10.12 6.78
C SER A 103 -26.90 9.61 8.10
N GLY A 104 -25.62 9.86 8.37
CA GLY A 104 -24.96 9.51 9.63
C GLY A 104 -24.40 8.09 9.70
N VAL A 105 -24.36 7.35 8.58
CA VAL A 105 -23.80 5.99 8.55
C VAL A 105 -22.29 6.06 8.77
N ALA A 106 -21.81 5.32 9.76
CA ALA A 106 -20.40 5.28 10.08
C ALA A 106 -19.61 4.44 9.06
N ARG A 107 -18.32 4.76 8.88
CA ARG A 107 -17.42 4.08 7.93
C ARG A 107 -17.44 2.54 8.02
N HIS A 108 -17.45 1.99 9.24
CA HIS A 108 -17.43 0.54 9.43
C HIS A 108 -18.69 -0.11 8.86
N GLN A 109 -19.85 0.54 9.04
CA GLN A 109 -21.13 0.10 8.48
C GLN A 109 -21.14 0.22 6.96
N LEU A 110 -20.57 1.28 6.38
CA LEU A 110 -20.42 1.38 4.92
C LEU A 110 -19.71 0.17 4.32
N LEU A 111 -18.68 -0.34 5.00
CA LEU A 111 -17.88 -1.47 4.54
C LEU A 111 -18.56 -2.83 4.80
N GLN A 112 -19.20 -3.00 5.95
CA GLN A 112 -19.76 -4.29 6.38
C GLN A 112 -21.23 -4.48 6.03
N GLU A 113 -22.06 -3.45 6.22
CA GLU A 113 -23.52 -3.54 6.06
C GLU A 113 -23.96 -3.13 4.64
N TYR A 114 -23.26 -2.17 4.03
CA TYR A 114 -23.61 -1.62 2.72
C TYR A 114 -22.67 -2.06 1.58
N GLU A 115 -21.76 -2.99 1.87
CA GLU A 115 -20.82 -3.61 0.92
C GLU A 115 -20.06 -2.62 0.02
N ARG A 116 -19.82 -1.38 0.48
CA ARG A 116 -19.11 -0.33 -0.29
C ARG A 116 -17.64 -0.65 -0.52
N GLY A 117 -17.12 -1.66 0.16
CA GLY A 117 -15.84 -2.28 -0.12
C GLY A 117 -15.83 -3.26 -1.30
N GLY A 118 -16.89 -3.34 -2.10
CA GLY A 118 -17.07 -4.33 -3.17
C GLY A 118 -16.08 -4.23 -4.35
N LEU A 119 -16.28 -5.09 -5.34
CA LEU A 119 -15.35 -5.31 -6.46
C LEU A 119 -14.98 -4.02 -7.22
N ILE A 120 -15.97 -3.17 -7.51
CA ILE A 120 -15.76 -1.91 -8.23
C ILE A 120 -14.84 -0.98 -7.44
N TYR A 121 -15.04 -0.87 -6.12
CA TYR A 121 -14.15 -0.12 -5.24
C TYR A 121 -12.74 -0.71 -5.24
N MET A 122 -12.59 -2.03 -5.09
CA MET A 122 -11.26 -2.67 -5.05
C MET A 122 -10.46 -2.40 -6.32
N ILE A 123 -11.10 -2.51 -7.51
CA ILE A 123 -10.47 -2.25 -8.81
C ILE A 123 -10.15 -0.76 -8.96
N SER A 124 -11.12 0.13 -8.73
CA SER A 124 -10.95 1.58 -8.89
C SER A 124 -9.93 2.16 -7.90
N SER A 125 -9.95 1.72 -6.63
CA SER A 125 -8.93 2.04 -5.63
C SER A 125 -7.55 1.61 -6.09
N GLY A 126 -7.41 0.33 -6.48
CA GLY A 126 -6.19 -0.21 -7.08
C GLY A 126 -5.65 0.69 -8.18
N PHE A 127 -6.48 0.97 -9.18
CA PHE A 127 -6.13 1.74 -10.36
C PHE A 127 -5.74 3.19 -10.05
N PHE A 128 -6.61 3.97 -9.40
CA PHE A 128 -6.42 5.42 -9.25
C PHE A 128 -5.31 5.79 -8.27
N LYS A 129 -5.12 5.02 -7.18
CA LYS A 129 -4.03 5.31 -6.22
C LYS A 129 -2.64 5.15 -6.82
N MET A 130 -2.52 4.34 -7.89
CA MET A 130 -1.27 4.15 -8.64
C MET A 130 -1.18 5.06 -9.87
N LEU A 131 -2.30 5.29 -10.55
CA LEU A 131 -2.32 6.11 -11.75
C LEU A 131 -1.96 7.57 -11.42
N VAL A 132 -2.55 8.16 -10.37
CA VAL A 132 -2.28 9.54 -9.96
C VAL A 132 -0.78 9.82 -9.81
N PRO A 133 -0.01 9.12 -8.96
CA PRO A 133 1.41 9.42 -8.82
C PRO A 133 2.17 9.23 -10.13
N ALA A 134 1.85 8.20 -10.93
CA ALA A 134 2.51 7.94 -12.21
C ALA A 134 2.29 9.07 -13.25
N VAL A 135 1.03 9.51 -13.45
CA VAL A 135 0.69 10.52 -14.46
C VAL A 135 1.25 11.91 -14.12
N PHE A 136 1.39 12.23 -12.84
CA PHE A 136 2.04 13.46 -12.39
C PHE A 136 3.56 13.37 -12.47
N TYR A 137 4.15 12.27 -12.01
CA TYR A 137 5.59 12.10 -11.94
C TYR A 137 6.24 12.12 -13.32
N PHE A 138 5.65 11.40 -14.29
CA PHE A 138 6.19 11.27 -15.64
C PHE A 138 5.58 12.26 -16.65
N GLY A 139 4.58 13.05 -16.24
CA GLY A 139 4.09 14.17 -17.03
C GLY A 139 3.13 13.80 -18.18
N ALA A 140 2.04 13.08 -17.89
CA ALA A 140 0.97 12.83 -18.86
C ALA A 140 0.16 14.09 -19.23
N SER A 141 -0.77 13.96 -20.18
CA SER A 141 -1.65 15.07 -20.59
C SER A 141 -2.48 15.64 -19.43
N LYS A 142 -2.90 16.91 -19.57
CA LYS A 142 -3.77 17.57 -18.58
C LYS A 142 -5.10 16.81 -18.39
N LYS A 143 -5.65 16.24 -19.47
CA LYS A 143 -6.91 15.48 -19.45
C LYS A 143 -6.81 14.26 -18.56
N VAL A 144 -5.79 13.41 -18.78
CA VAL A 144 -5.57 12.20 -17.97
C VAL A 144 -5.28 12.54 -16.52
N LYS A 145 -4.50 13.60 -16.25
CA LYS A 145 -4.25 14.09 -14.88
C LYS A 145 -5.54 14.45 -14.15
N ILE A 146 -6.42 15.23 -14.78
CA ILE A 146 -7.70 15.64 -14.18
C ILE A 146 -8.57 14.41 -13.89
N LEU A 147 -8.74 13.51 -14.87
CA LEU A 147 -9.52 12.28 -14.69
C LEU A 147 -8.96 11.41 -13.55
N SER A 148 -7.64 11.28 -13.46
CA SER A 148 -6.99 10.49 -12.41
C SER A 148 -7.25 11.08 -11.03
N VAL A 149 -7.18 12.41 -10.88
CA VAL A 149 -7.47 13.10 -9.62
C VAL A 149 -8.93 12.95 -9.23
N LEU A 150 -9.86 13.14 -10.17
CA LEU A 150 -11.29 12.95 -9.90
C LEU A 150 -11.59 11.52 -9.44
N GLY A 151 -11.02 10.52 -10.13
CA GLY A 151 -11.15 9.12 -9.74
C GLY A 151 -10.63 8.86 -8.32
N LEU A 152 -9.46 9.41 -7.96
CA LEU A 152 -8.92 9.28 -6.61
C LEU A 152 -9.81 9.93 -5.54
N LEU A 153 -10.36 11.12 -5.82
CA LEU A 153 -11.28 11.80 -4.89
C LEU A 153 -12.54 10.97 -4.65
N PHE A 154 -13.12 10.38 -5.71
CA PHE A 154 -14.27 9.49 -5.58
C PHE A 154 -13.93 8.22 -4.82
N VAL A 155 -12.77 7.58 -5.09
CA VAL A 155 -12.29 6.43 -4.30
C VAL A 155 -12.19 6.77 -2.81
N CYS A 156 -11.65 7.94 -2.47
CA CYS A 156 -11.55 8.37 -1.08
C CYS A 156 -12.94 8.57 -0.44
N ALA A 157 -13.91 9.03 -1.21
CA ALA A 157 -15.29 9.24 -0.76
C ALA A 157 -16.05 7.92 -0.53
N ILE A 158 -15.87 6.90 -1.38
CA ILE A 158 -16.58 5.61 -1.27
C ILE A 158 -16.41 5.00 0.13
N THR A 159 -15.19 4.95 0.65
CA THR A 159 -14.90 4.31 1.94
C THR A 159 -14.54 5.30 3.06
N ALA A 160 -14.73 6.60 2.81
CA ALA A 160 -14.29 7.70 3.67
C ALA A 160 -12.87 7.46 4.23
N SER A 161 -11.94 6.98 3.40
CA SER A 161 -10.68 6.39 3.88
C SER A 161 -9.45 7.22 3.54
N ARG A 162 -8.78 7.73 4.58
CA ARG A 162 -7.46 8.38 4.49
C ARG A 162 -6.31 7.43 4.12
N SER A 163 -6.53 6.11 4.17
CA SER A 163 -5.51 5.12 3.81
C SER A 163 -5.12 5.20 2.34
N GLU A 164 -6.05 5.59 1.47
CA GLU A 164 -5.81 5.71 0.02
C GLU A 164 -4.78 6.80 -0.28
N LEU A 165 -4.88 7.93 0.41
CA LEU A 165 -3.93 9.04 0.30
C LEU A 165 -2.54 8.64 0.79
N LYS A 166 -2.45 7.82 1.85
CA LYS A 166 -1.18 7.23 2.32
C LYS A 166 -0.54 6.33 1.24
N TYR A 167 -1.33 5.51 0.54
CA TYR A 167 -0.81 4.69 -0.57
C TYR A 167 -0.28 5.56 -1.71
N VAL A 168 -0.98 6.63 -2.08
CA VAL A 168 -0.53 7.59 -3.11
C VAL A 168 0.81 8.23 -2.73
N ILE A 169 0.95 8.68 -1.48
CA ILE A 169 2.21 9.23 -0.95
C ILE A 169 3.34 8.19 -1.08
N ASN A 170 3.12 6.99 -0.56
CA ASN A 170 4.12 5.92 -0.58
C ASN A 170 4.56 5.59 -2.01
N PHE A 171 3.62 5.49 -2.94
CA PHE A 171 3.89 5.19 -4.34
C PHE A 171 4.70 6.34 -4.99
N TYR A 172 4.36 7.60 -4.71
CA TYR A 172 5.11 8.76 -5.21
C TYR A 172 6.56 8.78 -4.69
N ILE A 173 6.78 8.40 -3.42
CA ILE A 173 8.12 8.27 -2.85
C ILE A 173 8.89 7.14 -3.54
N MET A 174 8.26 5.98 -3.79
CA MET A 174 8.92 4.88 -4.51
C MET A 174 9.31 5.26 -5.95
N LEU A 175 8.55 6.12 -6.61
CA LEU A 175 8.91 6.63 -7.94
C LEU A 175 10.26 7.38 -7.94
N MET A 176 10.73 7.93 -6.82
CA MET A 176 12.06 8.56 -6.72
C MET A 176 13.23 7.60 -6.92
N LEU A 177 13.00 6.28 -6.83
CA LEU A 177 14.00 5.26 -7.19
C LEU A 177 14.29 5.22 -8.69
N PHE A 178 13.37 5.76 -9.48
CA PHE A 178 13.44 5.87 -10.92
C PHE A 178 14.02 7.23 -11.34
N ALA A 179 14.67 7.28 -12.49
CA ALA A 179 15.30 8.51 -12.97
C ALA A 179 14.30 9.65 -13.11
N SER A 180 14.67 10.81 -12.58
CA SER A 180 14.11 12.12 -12.93
C SER A 180 14.88 13.25 -12.21
N SER A 181 14.51 14.49 -12.57
CA SER A 181 15.21 15.77 -12.44
C SER A 181 15.73 16.20 -11.05
N LYS A 182 16.58 17.25 -11.03
CA LYS A 182 17.11 17.90 -9.83
C LYS A 182 16.03 18.37 -8.82
N ASN A 183 14.77 18.53 -9.24
CA ASN A 183 13.68 19.09 -8.42
C ASN A 183 12.70 18.05 -7.87
N GLN A 184 13.05 16.76 -7.88
CA GLN A 184 12.15 15.69 -7.41
C GLN A 184 11.71 15.83 -5.96
N ILE A 185 12.64 16.13 -5.04
CA ILE A 185 12.34 16.22 -3.61
C ILE A 185 11.29 17.30 -3.36
N ALA A 186 11.45 18.48 -3.97
CA ALA A 186 10.47 19.56 -3.86
C ALA A 186 9.08 19.14 -4.39
N ARG A 187 9.01 18.43 -5.52
CA ARG A 187 7.72 17.91 -6.04
C ARG A 187 7.08 16.92 -5.08
N VAL A 188 7.87 16.01 -4.51
CA VAL A 188 7.40 15.03 -3.52
C VAL A 188 6.86 15.77 -2.30
N CYS A 189 7.59 16.75 -1.76
CA CYS A 189 7.13 17.57 -0.64
C CYS A 189 5.79 18.26 -0.95
N ILE A 190 5.64 18.86 -2.14
CA ILE A 190 4.37 19.48 -2.55
C ILE A 190 3.23 18.46 -2.59
N VAL A 191 3.44 17.29 -3.22
CA VAL A 191 2.42 16.24 -3.31
C VAL A 191 2.06 15.72 -1.91
N VAL A 192 3.05 15.47 -1.06
CA VAL A 192 2.83 15.03 0.33
C VAL A 192 2.00 16.08 1.08
N SER A 193 2.35 17.36 1.00
CA SER A 193 1.59 18.44 1.63
C SER A 193 0.14 18.48 1.16
N ILE A 194 -0.11 18.39 -0.16
CA ILE A 194 -1.47 18.36 -0.72
C ILE A 194 -2.24 17.14 -0.19
N MET A 195 -1.64 15.95 -0.19
CA MET A 195 -2.28 14.72 0.27
C MET A 195 -2.56 14.74 1.77
N VAL A 196 -1.67 15.33 2.58
CA VAL A 196 -1.91 15.54 4.02
C VAL A 196 -3.07 16.50 4.24
N SER A 197 -3.11 17.62 3.52
CA SER A 197 -4.25 18.55 3.58
C SER A 197 -5.57 17.87 3.19
N LEU A 198 -5.59 17.07 2.11
CA LEU A 198 -6.77 16.29 1.72
C LEU A 198 -7.15 15.26 2.79
N ALA A 199 -6.18 14.66 3.48
CA ALA A 199 -6.46 13.72 4.56
C ALA A 199 -7.07 14.40 5.80
N ILE A 200 -6.62 15.63 6.12
CA ILE A 200 -7.22 16.46 7.17
C ILE A 200 -8.66 16.82 6.78
N LEU A 201 -8.88 17.32 5.56
CA LEU A 201 -10.21 17.65 5.06
C LEU A 201 -11.14 16.42 5.05
N SER A 202 -10.66 15.26 4.61
CA SER A 202 -11.41 14.01 4.67
C SER A 202 -11.77 13.61 6.11
N THR A 203 -10.87 13.83 7.07
CA THR A 203 -11.13 13.52 8.48
C THR A 203 -12.22 14.43 9.06
N ILE A 204 -12.17 15.73 8.77
CA ILE A 204 -13.15 16.71 9.24
C ILE A 204 -14.50 16.49 8.54
N PHE A 205 -14.52 16.50 7.21
CA PHE A 205 -15.77 16.56 6.44
C PHE A 205 -16.39 15.19 6.14
N LEU A 206 -15.59 14.15 5.90
CA LEU A 206 -16.12 12.81 5.55
C LEU A 206 -16.25 11.90 6.76
N GLN A 207 -15.36 12.02 7.75
CA GLN A 207 -15.42 11.17 8.95
C GLN A 207 -16.09 11.86 10.14
N ASN A 208 -16.39 13.16 10.04
CA ASN A 208 -16.93 13.99 11.12
C ASN A 208 -16.15 13.81 12.43
N ARG A 209 -14.82 13.72 12.34
CA ARG A 209 -13.93 13.55 13.49
C ARG A 209 -13.26 14.87 13.84
N PRO A 210 -13.32 15.31 15.11
CA PRO A 210 -12.56 16.47 15.54
C PRO A 210 -11.06 16.18 15.40
N ILE A 211 -10.33 17.16 14.88
CA ILE A 211 -8.88 17.19 14.80
C ILE A 211 -8.39 18.46 15.50
N SER A 212 -7.18 18.41 16.07
CA SER A 212 -6.52 19.58 16.63
C SER A 212 -6.26 20.64 15.55
N ASP A 213 -6.11 21.89 15.96
CA ASP A 213 -5.93 23.02 15.05
C ASP A 213 -4.47 23.19 14.60
N GLY A 214 -4.26 23.72 13.40
CA GLY A 214 -2.95 24.16 12.92
C GLY A 214 -1.88 23.07 12.82
N VAL A 215 -0.71 23.30 13.43
CA VAL A 215 0.45 22.38 13.38
C VAL A 215 0.20 21.10 14.18
N GLU A 216 -0.62 21.17 15.22
CA GLU A 216 -1.00 20.00 16.01
C GLU A 216 -1.76 18.98 15.17
N ALA A 217 -2.57 19.44 14.19
CA ALA A 217 -3.28 18.57 13.25
C ALA A 217 -2.32 17.66 12.47
N VAL A 218 -1.19 18.22 12.03
CA VAL A 218 -0.14 17.51 11.28
C VAL A 218 0.57 16.52 12.20
N TRP A 219 0.85 16.93 13.44
CA TRP A 219 1.45 16.05 14.44
C TRP A 219 0.54 14.87 14.80
N ASP A 220 -0.75 15.11 15.00
CA ASP A 220 -1.75 14.07 15.29
C ASP A 220 -1.87 13.07 14.14
N MET A 221 -1.81 13.56 12.90
CA MET A 221 -1.79 12.70 11.71
C MET A 221 -0.52 11.85 11.62
N ALA A 222 0.64 12.43 11.91
CA ALA A 222 1.92 11.72 11.95
C ALA A 222 1.90 10.66 13.06
N ARG A 223 1.54 11.06 14.29
CA ARG A 223 1.41 10.16 15.45
C ARG A 223 0.45 9.01 15.16
N SER A 224 -0.74 9.30 14.65
CA SER A 224 -1.73 8.28 14.31
C SER A 224 -1.21 7.31 13.22
N THR A 225 -0.43 7.81 12.27
CA THR A 225 0.18 6.97 11.22
C THR A 225 1.23 6.02 11.77
N PHE A 226 2.15 6.51 12.61
CA PHE A 226 3.18 5.70 13.24
C PHE A 226 2.59 4.72 14.26
N GLN A 227 1.64 5.17 15.07
CA GLN A 227 0.94 4.31 16.01
C GLN A 227 0.16 3.20 15.30
N TYR A 228 -0.57 3.52 14.24
CA TYR A 228 -1.28 2.51 13.46
C TYR A 228 -0.29 1.53 12.81
N ARG A 229 0.88 1.98 12.36
CA ARG A 229 1.93 1.07 11.87
C ARG A 229 2.49 0.19 12.99
N ALA A 230 2.67 0.73 14.20
CA ALA A 230 3.16 0.01 15.36
C ALA A 230 2.23 -1.13 15.77
N TYR A 231 0.91 -1.00 15.58
CA TYR A 231 -0.03 -2.10 15.82
C TYR A 231 0.34 -3.38 15.08
N SER A 232 0.97 -3.27 13.90
CA SER A 232 1.39 -4.46 13.17
C SER A 232 2.42 -5.31 13.92
N TYR A 233 3.25 -4.68 14.74
CA TYR A 233 4.25 -5.40 15.53
C TYR A 233 3.62 -6.21 16.66
N PHE A 234 2.52 -5.71 17.24
CA PHE A 234 1.76 -6.46 18.23
C PHE A 234 0.93 -7.58 17.59
N LEU A 235 0.44 -7.38 16.36
CA LEU A 235 -0.21 -8.43 15.59
C LEU A 235 0.79 -9.46 15.03
N ALA A 236 2.10 -9.18 15.06
CA ALA A 236 3.13 -10.10 14.58
C ALA A 236 3.15 -11.41 15.38
N ASP A 237 2.94 -11.33 16.69
CA ASP A 237 2.91 -12.51 17.56
C ASP A 237 1.74 -13.44 17.16
N LEU A 238 0.56 -12.87 16.88
CA LEU A 238 -0.59 -13.63 16.39
C LEU A 238 -0.32 -14.31 15.05
N SER A 239 0.31 -13.63 14.10
CA SER A 239 0.64 -14.24 12.80
C SER A 239 1.76 -15.26 12.90
N LEU A 240 2.73 -15.09 13.82
CA LEU A 240 3.76 -16.10 14.10
C LEU A 240 3.13 -17.40 14.59
N GLU A 241 2.22 -17.31 15.57
CA GLU A 241 1.49 -18.47 16.10
C GLU A 241 0.61 -19.12 15.02
N THR A 242 -0.13 -18.31 14.26
CA THR A 242 -1.06 -18.80 13.22
C THR A 242 -0.32 -19.48 12.06
N ALA A 243 0.87 -18.98 11.70
CA ALA A 243 1.68 -19.52 10.62
C ALA A 243 2.31 -20.88 10.96
N ASN A 244 2.38 -21.25 12.24
CA ASN A 244 2.96 -22.52 12.71
C ASN A 244 2.01 -23.71 12.48
N SER A 245 1.61 -23.92 11.22
CA SER A 245 0.75 -25.02 10.80
C SER A 245 1.15 -25.51 9.41
N PHE A 246 1.10 -26.82 9.20
CA PHE A 246 1.47 -27.45 7.93
C PHE A 246 0.72 -26.85 6.71
N TYR A 247 -0.54 -26.46 6.89
CA TYR A 247 -1.36 -25.88 5.82
C TYR A 247 -0.93 -24.44 5.44
N LYS A 248 0.03 -23.85 6.15
CA LYS A 248 0.40 -22.44 6.02
C LYS A 248 1.75 -22.19 5.36
N TYR A 249 2.52 -23.22 5.02
CA TYR A 249 3.84 -23.06 4.38
C TYR A 249 3.82 -22.24 3.08
N LEU A 250 2.72 -22.27 2.32
CA LEU A 250 2.55 -21.48 1.09
C LEU A 250 2.02 -20.06 1.34
N TYR A 251 1.43 -19.82 2.51
CA TYR A 251 0.82 -18.55 2.85
C TYR A 251 1.80 -17.36 2.81
N PRO A 252 3.04 -17.45 3.33
CA PRO A 252 4.00 -16.35 3.24
C PRO A 252 4.31 -15.91 1.80
N PHE A 253 4.16 -16.80 0.81
CA PHE A 253 4.46 -16.53 -0.59
C PHE A 253 3.25 -15.97 -1.36
N PHE A 254 2.08 -16.59 -1.15
CA PHE A 254 0.90 -16.38 -2.00
C PHE A 254 -0.30 -15.79 -1.23
N GLY A 255 -0.23 -15.70 0.10
CA GLY A 255 -1.28 -15.18 0.97
C GLY A 255 -2.64 -15.83 0.68
N TYR A 256 -3.65 -14.97 0.53
CA TYR A 256 -5.03 -15.31 0.22
C TYR A 256 -5.17 -16.27 -0.98
N ILE A 257 -4.31 -16.17 -2.00
CA ILE A 257 -4.38 -17.03 -3.19
C ILE A 257 -4.10 -18.49 -2.83
N SER A 258 -3.13 -18.77 -1.97
CA SER A 258 -2.87 -20.15 -1.51
C SER A 258 -3.95 -20.66 -0.58
N GLU A 259 -4.56 -19.78 0.20
CA GLU A 259 -5.46 -20.19 1.27
C GLU A 259 -6.90 -20.40 0.81
N ALA A 260 -7.39 -19.57 -0.11
CA ALA A 260 -8.74 -19.70 -0.64
C ALA A 260 -9.08 -21.12 -1.13
N PRO A 261 -8.25 -21.81 -1.96
CA PRO A 261 -8.52 -23.18 -2.35
C PRO A 261 -8.33 -24.17 -1.19
N LEU A 262 -7.30 -23.99 -0.35
CA LEU A 262 -7.05 -24.90 0.78
C LEU A 262 -8.24 -24.93 1.75
N ARG A 263 -8.86 -23.78 1.99
CA ARG A 263 -10.07 -23.67 2.80
C ARG A 263 -11.25 -24.41 2.19
N VAL A 264 -11.47 -24.26 0.88
CA VAL A 264 -12.60 -24.86 0.17
C VAL A 264 -12.47 -26.38 0.06
N PHE A 265 -11.27 -26.88 -0.23
CA PHE A 265 -11.05 -28.30 -0.53
C PHE A 265 -10.63 -29.13 0.68
N PHE A 266 -9.93 -28.56 1.66
CA PHE A 266 -9.31 -29.33 2.75
C PHE A 266 -9.77 -28.93 4.16
N GLY A 267 -10.46 -27.80 4.33
CA GLY A 267 -10.87 -27.30 5.65
C GLY A 267 -9.65 -26.99 6.53
N THR A 268 -9.15 -25.76 6.49
CA THR A 268 -7.98 -25.37 7.28
C THR A 268 -8.37 -25.11 8.74
N PRO A 269 -7.62 -25.63 9.74
CA PRO A 269 -7.97 -25.47 11.15
C PRO A 269 -7.94 -24.02 11.67
N ASN A 270 -7.16 -23.13 11.04
CA ASN A 270 -7.13 -21.68 11.34
C ASN A 270 -7.17 -20.88 10.03
N PRO A 271 -8.33 -20.69 9.39
CA PRO A 271 -8.42 -19.93 8.15
C PRO A 271 -8.14 -18.44 8.41
N ILE A 272 -7.31 -17.81 7.58
CA ILE A 272 -7.14 -16.37 7.49
C ILE A 272 -8.17 -15.87 6.49
N ASP A 273 -9.39 -15.72 7.00
CA ASP A 273 -10.55 -15.24 6.26
C ASP A 273 -10.88 -13.79 6.62
N SER A 274 -12.04 -13.33 6.15
CA SER A 274 -12.50 -11.97 6.42
C SER A 274 -12.67 -11.69 7.92
N SER A 275 -13.05 -12.70 8.73
CA SER A 275 -13.10 -12.56 10.19
C SER A 275 -11.69 -12.42 10.77
N TYR A 276 -10.77 -13.33 10.44
CA TYR A 276 -9.39 -13.25 10.94
C TYR A 276 -8.74 -11.88 10.64
N VAL A 277 -8.93 -11.38 9.42
CA VAL A 277 -8.33 -10.11 8.99
C VAL A 277 -9.12 -8.91 9.51
N GLY A 278 -10.44 -9.04 9.63
CA GLY A 278 -11.37 -7.97 9.96
C GLY A 278 -11.58 -7.74 11.44
N ASP A 279 -11.41 -8.78 12.26
CA ASP A 279 -11.62 -8.77 13.70
C ASP A 279 -10.67 -7.79 14.37
N LEU A 280 -11.24 -6.93 15.20
CA LEU A 280 -10.51 -5.91 15.93
C LEU A 280 -9.90 -6.54 17.18
N HIS A 281 -8.58 -6.73 17.16
CA HIS A 281 -7.85 -7.19 18.33
C HIS A 281 -7.65 -6.04 19.32
N TYR A 282 -8.07 -6.27 20.56
CA TYR A 282 -7.81 -5.35 21.66
C TYR A 282 -6.34 -5.43 22.04
N LEU A 283 -5.64 -4.31 21.90
CA LEU A 283 -4.24 -4.24 22.26
C LEU A 283 -4.08 -3.55 23.63
N GLY A 284 -4.97 -2.64 24.02
CA GLY A 284 -4.84 -1.89 25.27
C GLY A 284 -5.74 -0.66 25.27
N THR A 285 -5.55 0.24 26.24
CA THR A 285 -6.33 1.49 26.31
C THR A 285 -5.41 2.71 26.32
N SER A 286 -5.83 3.75 25.62
CA SER A 286 -5.11 5.02 25.56
C SER A 286 -5.05 5.68 26.94
N PRO A 287 -3.84 5.96 27.48
CA PRO A 287 -3.72 6.61 28.78
C PRO A 287 -4.17 8.08 28.75
N THR A 288 -4.25 8.70 27.56
CA THR A 288 -4.66 10.11 27.42
C THR A 288 -6.14 10.28 27.11
N THR A 289 -6.75 9.35 26.38
CA THR A 289 -8.16 9.49 25.91
C THR A 289 -9.11 8.44 26.49
N GLY A 290 -8.60 7.42 27.18
CA GLY A 290 -9.40 6.31 27.71
C GLY A 290 -10.02 5.40 26.64
N ARG A 291 -9.75 5.64 25.35
CA ARG A 291 -10.29 4.85 24.25
C ARG A 291 -9.48 3.56 24.02
N PRO A 292 -10.12 2.44 23.70
CA PRO A 292 -9.42 1.20 23.39
C PRO A 292 -8.62 1.35 22.10
N TYR A 293 -7.42 0.78 22.11
CA TYR A 293 -6.58 0.58 20.95
C TYR A 293 -6.97 -0.75 20.31
N LEU A 294 -7.54 -0.64 19.11
CA LEU A 294 -8.04 -1.76 18.33
C LEU A 294 -7.27 -1.82 17.01
N ALA A 295 -6.82 -3.00 16.63
CA ALA A 295 -6.07 -3.23 15.41
C ALA A 295 -6.63 -4.40 14.61
N ASN A 296 -6.63 -4.24 13.30
CA ASN A 296 -6.99 -5.27 12.33
C ASN A 296 -6.20 -5.04 11.03
N VAL A 297 -6.17 -6.03 10.13
CA VAL A 297 -5.60 -5.93 8.77
C VAL A 297 -4.10 -5.58 8.71
N LEU A 298 -3.38 -5.68 9.83
CA LEU A 298 -1.99 -5.19 9.93
C LEU A 298 -1.00 -6.29 10.31
N PHE A 299 -1.00 -7.42 9.61
CA PHE A 299 -0.02 -8.48 9.89
C PHE A 299 1.25 -8.26 9.05
N PRO A 300 2.43 -8.08 9.68
CA PRO A 300 3.65 -7.73 8.97
C PRO A 300 4.12 -8.93 8.15
N TRP A 301 4.54 -8.69 6.91
CA TRP A 301 4.78 -9.77 5.97
C TRP A 301 5.87 -10.76 6.43
N TRP A 302 6.93 -10.24 7.06
CA TRP A 302 8.04 -11.04 7.56
C TRP A 302 7.60 -12.05 8.64
N SER A 303 6.58 -11.74 9.44
CA SER A 303 6.13 -12.61 10.53
C SER A 303 5.58 -13.94 10.01
N TRP A 304 4.92 -13.95 8.85
CA TRP A 304 4.43 -15.18 8.23
C TRP A 304 5.58 -16.11 7.82
N PHE A 305 6.65 -15.53 7.26
CA PHE A 305 7.86 -16.28 6.92
C PHE A 305 8.56 -16.82 8.17
N VAL A 306 8.67 -16.00 9.22
CA VAL A 306 9.32 -16.44 10.46
C VAL A 306 8.49 -17.50 11.18
N GLY A 307 7.17 -17.38 11.20
CA GLY A 307 6.31 -18.38 11.83
C GLY A 307 6.29 -19.71 11.08
N SER A 308 6.46 -19.69 9.75
CA SER A 308 6.53 -20.92 8.95
C SER A 308 7.92 -21.56 8.92
N PHE A 309 9.00 -20.75 8.90
CA PHE A 309 10.36 -21.23 8.62
C PHE A 309 11.40 -20.87 9.70
N GLY A 310 10.95 -20.39 10.86
CA GLY A 310 11.82 -19.83 11.89
C GLY A 310 12.61 -18.61 11.39
N VAL A 311 13.73 -18.30 12.03
CA VAL A 311 14.58 -17.14 11.67
C VAL A 311 15.06 -17.18 10.22
N LEU A 312 15.24 -18.38 9.64
CA LEU A 312 15.59 -18.55 8.22
C LEU A 312 14.51 -17.97 7.28
N GLY A 313 13.28 -17.84 7.74
CA GLY A 313 12.19 -17.17 7.02
C GLY A 313 12.55 -15.78 6.53
N LEU A 314 13.36 -15.00 7.27
CA LEU A 314 13.80 -13.68 6.83
C LEU A 314 14.69 -13.74 5.57
N ILE A 315 15.56 -14.75 5.49
CA ILE A 315 16.42 -14.98 4.32
C ILE A 315 15.57 -15.46 3.13
N ILE A 316 14.63 -16.37 3.38
CA ILE A 316 13.70 -16.87 2.35
C ILE A 316 12.87 -15.71 1.79
N LYS A 317 12.34 -14.83 2.64
CA LYS A 317 11.61 -13.62 2.23
C LYS A 317 12.48 -12.70 1.38
N ALA A 318 13.73 -12.47 1.78
CA ALA A 318 14.66 -11.64 1.02
C ALA A 318 14.92 -12.22 -0.38
N ALA A 319 15.17 -13.53 -0.47
CA ALA A 319 15.33 -14.23 -1.74
C ALA A 319 14.06 -14.17 -2.60
N TYR A 320 12.89 -14.40 -2.01
CA TYR A 320 11.60 -14.30 -2.71
C TYR A 320 11.35 -12.89 -3.25
N SER A 321 11.60 -11.87 -2.43
CA SER A 321 11.47 -10.46 -2.82
C SER A 321 12.41 -10.11 -3.97
N TYR A 322 13.64 -10.63 -3.95
CA TYR A 322 14.58 -10.47 -5.05
C TYR A 322 14.07 -11.10 -6.34
N VAL A 323 13.58 -12.35 -6.29
CA VAL A 323 13.04 -13.05 -7.46
C VAL A 323 11.86 -12.29 -8.07
N LEU A 324 10.90 -11.86 -7.25
CA LEU A 324 9.76 -11.08 -7.73
C LEU A 324 10.20 -9.79 -8.42
N LEU A 325 11.05 -8.99 -7.77
CA LEU A 325 11.55 -7.73 -8.35
C LEU A 325 12.41 -7.97 -9.60
N ALA A 326 13.21 -9.04 -9.64
CA ALA A 326 14.03 -9.38 -10.79
C ALA A 326 13.16 -9.74 -12.00
N ILE A 327 12.11 -10.55 -11.80
CA ILE A 327 11.16 -10.90 -12.86
C ILE A 327 10.48 -9.64 -13.37
N THR A 328 9.85 -8.83 -12.51
CA THR A 328 9.10 -7.65 -12.95
C THR A 328 9.99 -6.60 -13.59
N SER A 329 11.21 -6.41 -13.07
CA SER A 329 12.20 -5.49 -13.68
C SER A 329 12.72 -5.99 -15.03
N SER A 330 12.97 -7.29 -15.18
CA SER A 330 13.41 -7.88 -16.45
C SER A 330 12.34 -7.76 -17.55
N GLN A 331 11.07 -7.89 -17.16
CA GLN A 331 9.92 -7.72 -18.04
C GLN A 331 9.53 -6.25 -18.22
N LYS A 332 10.24 -5.33 -17.57
CA LYS A 332 10.01 -3.87 -17.59
C LYS A 332 8.59 -3.48 -17.17
N MET A 333 8.01 -4.22 -16.23
CA MET A 333 6.66 -3.99 -15.68
C MET A 333 6.69 -2.88 -14.64
N LEU A 334 6.48 -1.62 -15.07
CA LEU A 334 6.67 -0.46 -14.20
C LEU A 334 5.67 -0.39 -13.06
N PHE A 335 4.36 -0.50 -13.33
CA PHE A 335 3.34 -0.36 -12.28
C PHE A 335 3.50 -1.46 -11.22
N THR A 336 3.69 -2.69 -11.69
CA THR A 336 3.88 -3.86 -10.84
C THR A 336 5.16 -3.74 -10.01
N THR A 337 6.26 -3.28 -10.61
CA THR A 337 7.53 -3.10 -9.87
C THR A 337 7.40 -2.02 -8.80
N VAL A 338 6.79 -0.86 -9.10
CA VAL A 338 6.60 0.21 -8.11
C VAL A 338 5.65 -0.23 -6.99
N PHE A 339 4.59 -0.97 -7.32
CA PHE A 339 3.70 -1.57 -6.33
C PHE A 339 4.45 -2.52 -5.40
N LEU A 340 5.23 -3.46 -5.95
CA LEU A 340 6.04 -4.39 -5.15
C LEU A 340 7.08 -3.67 -4.28
N LEU A 341 7.78 -2.66 -4.83
CA LEU A 341 8.72 -1.83 -4.07
C LEU A 341 8.04 -1.15 -2.88
N THR A 342 6.80 -0.67 -3.07
CA THR A 342 6.01 -0.06 -1.99
C THR A 342 5.78 -1.05 -0.85
N PHE A 343 5.41 -2.29 -1.15
CA PHE A 343 5.22 -3.32 -0.11
C PHE A 343 6.53 -3.79 0.51
N ILE A 344 7.57 -4.02 -0.29
CA ILE A 344 8.87 -4.52 0.16
C ILE A 344 9.55 -3.50 1.08
N LEU A 345 9.54 -2.20 0.73
CA LEU A 345 10.22 -1.18 1.53
C LEU A 345 9.33 -0.54 2.59
N LEU A 346 8.10 -0.17 2.26
CA LEU A 346 7.22 0.59 3.16
C LEU A 346 6.12 -0.26 3.80
N GLY A 347 5.70 -1.35 3.16
CA GLY A 347 4.64 -2.25 3.64
C GLY A 347 5.12 -3.39 4.55
N THR A 348 6.43 -3.65 4.61
CA THR A 348 6.96 -4.85 5.29
C THR A 348 6.62 -4.92 6.78
N GLY A 349 6.63 -3.78 7.47
CA GLY A 349 6.17 -3.63 8.84
C GLY A 349 4.73 -3.13 8.92
N GLY A 350 3.84 -3.61 8.05
CA GLY A 350 2.45 -3.12 8.03
C GLY A 350 1.44 -4.08 7.41
N ALA A 351 1.73 -4.71 6.28
CA ALA A 351 0.78 -5.64 5.66
C ALA A 351 1.46 -6.63 4.70
N HIS A 352 0.99 -7.87 4.71
CA HIS A 352 1.31 -8.86 3.68
C HIS A 352 0.68 -8.46 2.32
N PRO A 353 1.45 -8.45 1.21
CA PRO A 353 1.02 -7.89 -0.08
C PRO A 353 -0.13 -8.64 -0.77
N LEU A 354 -0.41 -9.86 -0.34
CA LEU A 354 -1.51 -10.70 -0.84
C LEU A 354 -2.42 -11.17 0.31
N MET A 355 -2.47 -10.44 1.42
CA MET A 355 -3.26 -10.85 2.59
C MET A 355 -4.76 -10.76 2.35
N THR A 356 -5.16 -9.72 1.62
CA THR A 356 -6.57 -9.41 1.38
C THR A 356 -6.89 -9.52 -0.10
N LEU A 357 -8.16 -9.82 -0.39
CA LEU A 357 -8.67 -9.79 -1.76
C LEU A 357 -8.40 -8.44 -2.43
N THR A 358 -8.53 -7.32 -1.70
CA THR A 358 -8.24 -5.97 -2.19
C THR A 358 -6.79 -5.82 -2.67
N HIS A 359 -5.83 -6.36 -1.92
CA HIS A 359 -4.42 -6.31 -2.31
C HIS A 359 -4.11 -7.22 -3.49
N VAL A 360 -4.70 -8.42 -3.52
CA VAL A 360 -4.59 -9.37 -4.65
C VAL A 360 -5.14 -8.74 -5.94
N LEU A 361 -6.31 -8.12 -5.88
CA LEU A 361 -6.88 -7.43 -7.03
C LEU A 361 -6.05 -6.21 -7.43
N SER A 362 -5.52 -5.45 -6.47
CA SER A 362 -4.65 -4.30 -6.77
C SER A 362 -3.38 -4.73 -7.54
N ILE A 363 -2.68 -5.79 -7.11
CA ILE A 363 -1.49 -6.27 -7.82
C ILE A 363 -1.86 -6.89 -9.18
N PHE A 364 -2.99 -7.60 -9.27
CA PHE A 364 -3.47 -8.14 -10.53
C PHE A 364 -3.79 -7.02 -11.52
N THR A 365 -4.42 -5.93 -11.08
CA THR A 365 -4.62 -4.72 -11.88
C THR A 365 -3.30 -4.14 -12.38
N CYS A 366 -2.25 -4.07 -11.54
CA CYS A 366 -0.91 -3.63 -11.99
C CYS A 366 -0.38 -4.48 -13.15
N VAL A 367 -0.43 -5.80 -12.94
CA VAL A 367 0.07 -6.80 -13.89
C VAL A 367 -0.70 -6.70 -15.21
N LEU A 368 -2.02 -6.60 -15.16
CA LEU A 368 -2.87 -6.44 -16.33
C LEU A 368 -2.56 -5.15 -17.10
N ILE A 369 -2.35 -4.02 -16.42
CA ILE A 369 -1.97 -2.75 -17.06
C ILE A 369 -0.62 -2.91 -17.77
N ASP A 370 0.39 -3.40 -17.07
CA ASP A 370 1.74 -3.57 -17.63
C ASP A 370 1.73 -4.51 -18.84
N ILE A 371 0.99 -5.62 -18.78
CA ILE A 371 0.83 -6.57 -19.89
C ILE A 371 0.10 -5.91 -21.06
N THR A 372 -1.03 -5.26 -20.82
CA THR A 372 -1.85 -4.63 -21.87
C THR A 372 -1.05 -3.56 -22.62
N ILE A 373 -0.30 -2.73 -21.90
CA ILE A 373 0.55 -1.70 -22.48
C ILE A 373 1.72 -2.32 -23.27
N SER A 374 2.32 -3.39 -22.73
CA SER A 374 3.41 -4.10 -23.42
C SER A 374 2.95 -4.73 -24.73
N ILE A 375 1.76 -5.35 -24.73
CA ILE A 375 1.12 -5.92 -25.91
C ILE A 375 0.80 -4.82 -26.92
N SER A 376 0.08 -3.77 -26.51
CA SER A 376 -0.34 -2.67 -27.40
C SER A 376 0.84 -2.04 -28.16
N ASN A 377 1.97 -1.85 -27.48
CA ASN A 377 3.18 -1.28 -28.11
C ASN A 377 3.90 -2.24 -29.05
N LYS A 378 3.82 -3.56 -28.82
CA LYS A 378 4.43 -4.57 -29.70
C LYS A 378 3.71 -4.68 -31.05
N TYR A 379 2.39 -4.49 -31.07
CA TYR A 379 1.58 -4.60 -32.29
C TYR A 379 1.52 -3.29 -33.10
N LYS A 380 1.73 -2.11 -32.49
CA LYS A 380 1.84 -0.82 -33.22
C LYS A 380 3.13 -0.66 -34.05
N LEU A 381 4.14 -1.52 -33.87
CA LEU A 381 5.41 -1.47 -34.63
C LEU A 381 5.41 -2.36 -35.89
N LYS A 382 4.28 -3.01 -36.21
CA LYS A 382 4.14 -3.93 -37.35
C LYS A 382 3.09 -3.50 -38.39
N GLY A 383 2.48 -2.33 -38.23
CA GLY A 383 1.65 -1.68 -39.23
C GLY A 383 2.21 -0.29 -39.50
#